data_AF-A0A9E5UND7-F1
#
_entry.id   AF-A0A9E5UND7-F1
#
_cell.length_a   1.000
_cell.length_b   1.000
_cell.length_c   1.000
_cell.angle_alpha   90.00
_cell.angle_beta   90.00
_cell.angle_gamma   90.00
#
_symmetry.space_group_name_H-M   'P 1'
#
loop_
_entity.id
_entity.type
_entity.pdbx_description
1 polymer ?
#
loop_
_entity_poly.entity_id
_entity_poly.type
_entity_poly.pdbx_seq_one_letter_code
_entity_poly.pdbx_strand_id
1 'polypeptide(L)'
;DYYVDKTLYIEQLEVWGEDFVSFLRPRRMGKSLFVSLLEYYYGKEHKDKFAALFGNYYIGQRPTPLANQFAVLKMDFSAIDTTTEERAYRGFLGKIQSYIRGFNLKYLLFSKDELEHICQLPSPELVMKNFFDVYQGEPIYFIIDEYDHFTNEILLQDLSAFKKAVTHQGYVRKFYEALKEATQKGIVNRLFITGVSPITLDALTSGFNIITHLTGEKAFHNMMGFTEAEVAHIIDLVLEDKTRQDKIMQDLRTWYNGYRFHLESAHRMYNSDMVLYFAKHFQRYQAYPRQMLDPNIAPDYGKLKKMFEIQDPAGNYATLEKILHQGQIADELIFQFSFDKGFSDAQFVSFLFYMGYLTIAGEAKGQTVFTVPNYVIQALYWEYFSWLLAQREQVFFDEHQIRNMVGEMTVGNIQPFMAMIGEVLKTLSNRDYRNFDEKYIKIVIISFMAQAGIYQIKSEVETSSGYIDILLLAPPTKKIEKEYIFELKYIKKKEARPEYIEAKKQEAQSQIRAYVAAEPGLQHNPKLLAYALLFVKDELRVEAVDLNFSEK
;
A
#
# COMPACT_ATOMS: atom_id res chain seq x y z
N ASP A 1 -25.81 -7.25 9.45
CA ASP A 1 -24.96 -6.35 8.64
C ASP A 1 -24.51 -5.18 9.49
N TYR A 2 -23.20 -4.94 9.53
CA TYR A 2 -22.60 -3.82 10.28
C TYR A 2 -21.90 -2.88 9.29
N TYR A 3 -22.04 -1.58 9.51
CA TYR A 3 -21.46 -0.52 8.70
C TYR A 3 -20.65 0.40 9.61
N VAL A 4 -19.38 0.63 9.27
CA VAL A 4 -18.54 1.63 9.97
C VAL A 4 -18.94 3.01 9.48
N ASP A 5 -19.61 3.76 10.35
CA ASP A 5 -20.15 5.07 10.00
C ASP A 5 -19.06 6.12 9.80
N LYS A 6 -18.84 6.51 8.54
CA LYS A 6 -17.96 7.62 8.12
C LYS A 6 -18.75 8.84 7.63
N THR A 7 -20.06 8.91 7.89
CA THR A 7 -20.91 9.98 7.37
C THR A 7 -20.62 11.35 8.00
N LEU A 8 -19.96 11.40 9.17
CA LEU A 8 -19.48 12.66 9.78
C LEU A 8 -18.55 13.45 8.85
N TYR A 9 -17.82 12.76 7.97
CA TYR A 9 -16.90 13.42 7.06
C TYR A 9 -17.62 14.20 5.96
N ILE A 10 -18.92 14.00 5.75
CA ILE A 10 -19.72 14.86 4.86
C ILE A 10 -19.78 16.28 5.45
N GLU A 11 -20.21 16.42 6.70
CA GLU A 11 -20.24 17.71 7.39
C GLU A 11 -18.83 18.32 7.47
N GLN A 12 -17.81 17.50 7.76
CA GLN A 12 -16.43 17.97 7.81
C GLN A 12 -15.93 18.51 6.46
N LEU A 13 -16.32 17.91 5.33
CA LEU A 13 -16.00 18.40 3.99
C LEU A 13 -16.65 19.77 3.73
N GLU A 14 -17.90 19.96 4.16
CA GLU A 14 -18.61 21.23 3.98
C GLU A 14 -18.03 22.34 4.87
N VAL A 15 -17.75 22.04 6.14
CA VAL A 15 -17.19 23.01 7.10
C VAL A 15 -15.75 23.38 6.76
N TRP A 16 -15.00 22.50 6.07
CA TRP A 16 -13.65 22.83 5.59
C TRP A 16 -13.64 24.05 4.64
N GLY A 17 -14.76 24.32 3.96
CA GLY A 17 -14.97 25.54 3.19
C GLY A 17 -14.41 25.51 1.76
N GLU A 18 -13.96 24.35 1.30
CA GLU A 18 -13.42 24.15 -0.05
C GLU A 18 -14.43 23.41 -0.93
N ASP A 19 -14.76 23.98 -2.09
CA ASP A 19 -15.77 23.41 -2.99
C ASP A 19 -15.20 22.39 -3.98
N PHE A 20 -13.88 22.47 -4.25
CA PHE A 20 -13.20 21.60 -5.21
C PHE A 20 -12.06 20.87 -4.53
N VAL A 21 -12.30 19.60 -4.17
CA VAL A 21 -11.38 18.84 -3.33
C VAL A 21 -10.94 17.55 -3.99
N SER A 22 -9.73 17.13 -3.67
CA SER A 22 -9.26 15.78 -3.91
C SER A 22 -8.92 15.07 -2.61
N PHE A 23 -9.28 13.80 -2.53
CA PHE A 23 -8.94 12.94 -1.41
C PHE A 23 -8.41 11.62 -1.93
N LEU A 24 -7.10 11.55 -2.07
CA LEU A 24 -6.35 10.39 -2.55
C LEU A 24 -6.10 9.42 -1.41
N ARG A 25 -6.21 8.13 -1.70
CA ARG A 25 -6.04 7.06 -0.71
C ARG A 25 -5.37 5.85 -1.35
N PRO A 26 -4.59 5.08 -0.60
CA PRO A 26 -4.14 3.78 -1.07
C PRO A 26 -5.30 2.90 -1.53
N ARG A 27 -4.99 1.88 -2.34
CA ARG A 27 -6.01 0.91 -2.78
C ARG A 27 -6.65 0.23 -1.56
N ARG A 28 -7.91 -0.20 -1.71
CA ARG A 28 -8.64 -1.00 -0.70
C ARG A 28 -8.84 -0.31 0.66
N MET A 29 -8.94 1.02 0.64
CA MET A 29 -9.18 1.89 1.80
C MET A 29 -10.58 2.57 1.74
N GLY A 30 -11.59 1.86 1.23
CA GLY A 30 -12.99 2.33 1.26
C GLY A 30 -13.34 3.50 0.32
N LYS A 31 -12.58 3.70 -0.78
CA LYS A 31 -12.81 4.82 -1.72
C LYS A 31 -14.20 4.86 -2.33
N SER A 32 -14.56 3.83 -3.08
CA SER A 32 -15.80 3.78 -3.86
C SER A 32 -17.05 3.78 -2.99
N LEU A 33 -16.97 3.21 -1.77
CA LEU A 33 -18.07 3.28 -0.80
C LEU A 33 -18.32 4.72 -0.36
N PHE A 34 -17.27 5.50 -0.09
CA PHE A 34 -17.43 6.91 0.26
C PHE A 34 -17.95 7.74 -0.91
N VAL A 35 -17.45 7.51 -2.12
CA VAL A 35 -17.98 8.14 -3.34
C VAL A 35 -19.47 7.85 -3.51
N SER A 36 -19.90 6.61 -3.28
CA SER A 36 -21.32 6.25 -3.31
C SER A 36 -22.11 7.00 -2.23
N LEU A 37 -21.58 7.12 -1.02
CA LEU A 37 -22.21 7.87 0.06
C LEU A 37 -22.40 9.36 -0.32
N LEU A 38 -21.43 10.00 -0.97
CA LEU A 38 -21.58 11.37 -1.47
C LEU A 38 -22.66 11.45 -2.55
N GLU A 39 -22.68 10.49 -3.49
CA GLU A 39 -23.69 10.42 -4.55
C GLU A 39 -25.12 10.35 -3.98
N TYR A 40 -25.35 9.47 -2.99
CA TYR A 40 -26.66 9.33 -2.38
C TYR A 40 -27.05 10.49 -1.46
N TYR A 41 -26.07 11.10 -0.78
CA TYR A 41 -26.34 12.21 0.14
C TYR A 41 -26.68 13.51 -0.60
N TYR A 42 -25.92 13.84 -1.65
CA TYR A 42 -26.09 15.09 -2.38
C TYR A 42 -27.09 14.99 -3.54
N GLY A 43 -27.35 13.80 -4.08
CA GLY A 43 -28.24 13.58 -5.22
C GLY A 43 -29.70 13.87 -4.90
N LYS A 44 -30.32 14.80 -5.63
CA LYS A 44 -31.72 15.22 -5.43
C LYS A 44 -32.74 14.10 -5.62
N GLU A 45 -32.46 13.15 -6.50
CA GLU A 45 -33.25 11.96 -6.79
C GLU A 45 -33.33 10.98 -5.60
N HIS A 46 -32.49 11.16 -4.59
CA HIS A 46 -32.44 10.31 -3.40
C HIS A 46 -33.15 10.92 -2.19
N LYS A 47 -33.76 12.11 -2.33
CA LYS A 47 -34.44 12.82 -1.25
C LYS A 47 -35.49 11.97 -0.53
N ASP A 48 -36.31 11.24 -1.27
CA ASP A 48 -37.36 10.38 -0.70
C ASP A 48 -36.80 9.16 0.05
N LYS A 49 -35.52 8.83 -0.16
CA LYS A 49 -34.81 7.72 0.50
C LYS A 49 -33.91 8.18 1.63
N PHE A 50 -33.83 9.48 1.93
CA PHE A 50 -32.88 10.03 2.88
C PHE A 50 -32.97 9.36 4.26
N ALA A 51 -34.19 9.27 4.82
CA ALA A 51 -34.39 8.67 6.15
C ALA A 51 -33.96 7.19 6.19
N ALA A 52 -34.24 6.43 5.13
CA ALA A 52 -33.89 5.02 5.05
C ALA A 52 -32.37 4.79 4.89
N LEU A 53 -31.68 5.68 4.17
CA LEU A 53 -30.24 5.57 3.91
C LEU A 53 -29.40 6.14 5.04
N PHE A 54 -29.80 7.27 5.63
CA PHE A 54 -28.97 8.05 6.53
C PHE A 54 -29.50 8.14 7.96
N GLY A 55 -30.79 7.87 8.22
CA GLY A 55 -31.45 8.19 9.50
C GLY A 55 -30.81 7.56 10.74
N ASN A 56 -30.15 6.41 10.59
CA ASN A 56 -29.46 5.72 11.68
C ASN A 56 -28.00 6.17 11.89
N TYR A 57 -27.47 7.03 11.03
CA TYR A 57 -26.07 7.46 10.98
C TYR A 57 -25.92 8.94 11.35
N TYR A 58 -24.68 9.36 11.61
CA TYR A 58 -24.36 10.72 12.06
C TYR A 58 -25.02 11.80 11.18
N ILE A 59 -24.86 11.69 9.85
CA ILE A 59 -25.36 12.74 8.94
C ILE A 59 -26.87 12.74 8.79
N GLY A 60 -27.57 11.62 9.02
CA GLY A 60 -29.03 11.61 8.98
C GLY A 60 -29.66 12.22 10.24
N GLN A 61 -28.94 12.19 11.36
CA GLN A 61 -29.32 12.88 12.59
C GLN A 61 -28.93 14.36 12.57
N ARG A 62 -27.97 14.74 11.70
CA ARG A 62 -27.43 16.09 11.53
C ARG A 62 -27.31 16.45 10.04
N PRO A 63 -28.43 16.53 9.31
CA PRO A 63 -28.37 16.88 7.90
C PRO A 63 -27.85 18.32 7.74
N THR A 64 -26.94 18.49 6.79
CA THR A 64 -26.46 19.81 6.36
C THR A 64 -27.46 20.45 5.38
N PRO A 65 -27.39 21.78 5.15
CA PRO A 65 -28.23 22.45 4.16
C PRO A 65 -28.06 21.92 2.72
N LEU A 66 -26.97 21.21 2.43
CA LEU A 66 -26.65 20.67 1.11
C LEU A 66 -27.24 19.29 0.81
N ALA A 67 -27.89 18.66 1.80
CA ALA A 67 -28.54 17.36 1.62
C ALA A 67 -29.52 17.37 0.43
N ASN A 68 -29.30 16.46 -0.52
CA ASN A 68 -30.10 16.23 -1.72
C ASN A 68 -30.36 17.49 -2.58
N GLN A 69 -29.41 18.44 -2.64
CA GLN A 69 -29.58 19.70 -3.40
C GLN A 69 -29.00 19.67 -4.83
N PHE A 70 -28.26 18.62 -5.22
CA PHE A 70 -27.47 18.64 -6.46
C PHE A 70 -27.95 17.65 -7.50
N ALA A 71 -27.68 17.97 -8.78
CA ALA A 71 -27.56 16.95 -9.82
C ALA A 71 -26.16 16.34 -9.74
N VAL A 72 -26.05 15.09 -9.27
CA VAL A 72 -24.75 14.41 -9.14
C VAL A 72 -24.32 13.80 -10.47
N LEU A 73 -23.18 14.24 -11.00
CA LEU A 73 -22.49 13.65 -12.15
C LEU A 73 -21.26 12.90 -11.66
N LYS A 74 -21.34 11.57 -11.62
CA LYS A 74 -20.25 10.69 -11.22
C LYS A 74 -19.60 10.05 -12.44
N MET A 75 -18.28 10.18 -12.56
CA MET A 75 -17.47 9.45 -13.53
C MET A 75 -16.47 8.55 -12.82
N ASP A 76 -16.30 7.33 -13.30
CA ASP A 76 -15.26 6.40 -12.87
C ASP A 76 -14.32 6.16 -14.06
N PHE A 77 -13.01 6.29 -13.88
CA PHE A 77 -12.03 6.09 -14.96
C PHE A 77 -11.21 4.80 -14.85
N SER A 78 -11.71 3.81 -14.10
CA SER A 78 -11.19 2.44 -14.13
C SER A 78 -11.49 1.76 -15.49
N ALA A 79 -10.91 0.58 -15.77
CA ALA A 79 -11.29 -0.24 -16.94
C ALA A 79 -11.21 0.44 -18.33
N ILE A 80 -10.35 1.45 -18.49
CA ILE A 80 -9.99 2.01 -19.82
C ILE A 80 -8.87 1.13 -20.41
N ASP A 81 -9.01 0.71 -21.66
CA ASP A 81 -7.97 -0.07 -22.35
C ASP A 81 -6.76 0.83 -22.65
N THR A 82 -5.64 0.59 -21.95
CA THR A 82 -4.39 1.34 -22.14
C THR A 82 -3.34 0.62 -22.98
N THR A 83 -3.70 -0.43 -23.72
CA THR A 83 -2.74 -1.19 -24.55
C THR A 83 -2.08 -0.34 -25.64
N THR A 84 -2.77 0.70 -26.13
CA THR A 84 -2.19 1.71 -27.03
C THR A 84 -2.72 3.10 -26.67
N GLU A 85 -1.98 4.14 -27.06
CA GLU A 85 -2.40 5.54 -26.88
C GLU A 85 -3.78 5.81 -27.51
N GLU A 86 -4.03 5.28 -28.71
CA GLU A 86 -5.32 5.43 -29.40
C GLU A 86 -6.47 4.76 -28.65
N ARG A 87 -6.25 3.56 -28.10
CA ARG A 87 -7.29 2.86 -27.33
C ARG A 87 -7.56 3.57 -26.01
N ALA A 88 -6.52 4.10 -25.35
CA ALA A 88 -6.69 4.89 -24.14
C ALA A 88 -7.54 6.13 -24.41
N TYR A 89 -7.23 6.87 -25.49
CA TYR A 89 -8.00 8.03 -25.93
C TYR A 89 -9.47 7.68 -26.23
N ARG A 90 -9.70 6.64 -27.06
CA ARG A 90 -11.06 6.22 -27.44
C ARG A 90 -11.85 5.71 -26.24
N GLY A 91 -11.22 4.97 -25.33
CA GLY A 91 -11.85 4.47 -24.11
C GLY A 91 -12.23 5.61 -23.15
N PHE A 92 -11.36 6.59 -22.98
CA PHE A 92 -11.64 7.78 -22.18
C PHE A 92 -12.79 8.62 -22.75
N LEU A 93 -12.76 8.90 -24.07
CA LEU A 93 -13.86 9.58 -24.77
C LEU A 93 -15.18 8.82 -24.65
N GLY A 94 -15.16 7.50 -24.91
CA GLY A 94 -16.34 6.65 -24.82
C GLY A 94 -16.95 6.60 -23.41
N LYS A 95 -16.11 6.58 -22.36
CA LYS A 95 -16.57 6.68 -20.98
C LYS A 95 -17.27 8.01 -20.70
N ILE A 96 -16.69 9.13 -21.11
CA ILE A 96 -17.31 10.46 -20.92
C ILE A 96 -18.67 10.53 -21.63
N GLN A 97 -18.74 10.09 -22.88
CA GLN A 97 -19.99 10.02 -23.63
C GLN A 97 -21.03 9.14 -22.92
N SER A 98 -20.62 7.97 -22.39
CA SER A 98 -21.50 7.08 -21.63
C SER A 98 -22.03 7.74 -20.36
N TYR A 99 -21.19 8.43 -19.59
CA TYR A 99 -21.61 9.14 -18.38
C TYR A 99 -22.55 10.30 -18.68
N ILE A 100 -22.31 11.07 -19.74
CA ILE A 100 -23.23 12.15 -20.16
C ILE A 100 -24.58 11.58 -20.59
N ARG A 101 -24.61 10.46 -21.33
CA ARG A 101 -25.86 9.77 -21.68
C ARG A 101 -26.61 9.30 -20.43
N GLY A 102 -25.93 8.66 -19.49
CA GLY A 102 -26.51 8.21 -18.23
C GLY A 102 -27.06 9.36 -17.39
N PHE A 103 -26.31 10.46 -17.31
CA PHE A 103 -26.72 11.69 -16.62
C PHE A 103 -27.97 12.31 -17.28
N ASN A 104 -28.02 12.34 -18.62
CA ASN A 104 -29.22 12.80 -19.33
C ASN A 104 -30.43 11.89 -19.08
N LEU A 105 -30.26 10.57 -19.07
CA LEU A 105 -31.34 9.64 -18.75
C LEU A 105 -31.87 9.83 -17.33
N LYS A 106 -30.99 10.19 -16.39
CA LYS A 106 -31.32 10.40 -14.98
C LYS A 106 -32.10 11.69 -14.73
N TYR A 107 -31.75 12.78 -15.43
CA TYR A 107 -32.30 14.11 -15.17
C TYR A 107 -33.12 14.73 -16.31
N LEU A 108 -33.24 14.03 -17.46
CA LEU A 108 -34.01 14.45 -18.64
C LEU A 108 -33.66 15.86 -19.14
N LEU A 109 -32.36 16.12 -19.34
CA LEU A 109 -31.81 17.46 -19.56
C LEU A 109 -31.87 17.91 -21.02
N PHE A 110 -31.74 16.98 -21.97
CA PHE A 110 -31.57 17.23 -23.39
C PHE A 110 -32.50 16.33 -24.21
N SER A 111 -32.92 16.84 -25.36
CA SER A 111 -33.55 16.03 -26.40
C SER A 111 -32.57 14.99 -26.96
N LYS A 112 -33.09 14.01 -27.69
CA LYS A 112 -32.28 12.96 -28.32
C LYS A 112 -31.26 13.55 -29.30
N ASP A 113 -31.67 14.51 -30.11
CA ASP A 113 -30.82 15.12 -31.15
C ASP A 113 -29.70 15.97 -30.54
N GLU A 114 -29.99 16.74 -29.49
CA GLU A 114 -28.97 17.51 -28.76
C GLU A 114 -27.96 16.58 -28.09
N LEU A 115 -28.42 15.52 -27.42
CA LEU A 115 -27.54 14.56 -26.77
C LEU A 115 -26.65 13.83 -27.79
N GLU A 116 -27.20 13.46 -28.95
CA GLU A 116 -26.44 12.86 -30.04
C GLU A 116 -25.40 13.83 -30.60
N HIS A 117 -25.75 15.10 -30.79
CA HIS A 117 -24.81 16.13 -31.22
C HIS A 117 -23.62 16.26 -30.26
N ILE A 118 -23.89 16.41 -28.96
CA ILE A 118 -22.85 16.51 -27.91
C ILE A 118 -21.95 15.26 -27.93
N CYS A 119 -22.55 14.07 -27.97
CA CYS A 119 -21.82 12.81 -27.85
C CYS A 119 -21.12 12.37 -29.13
N GLN A 120 -21.36 13.01 -30.29
CA GLN A 120 -20.64 12.72 -31.55
C GLN A 120 -19.38 13.57 -31.71
N LEU A 121 -19.12 14.52 -30.81
CA LEU A 121 -17.92 15.35 -30.85
C LEU A 121 -16.64 14.50 -30.70
N PRO A 122 -15.56 14.85 -31.43
CA PRO A 122 -14.42 13.96 -31.62
C PRO A 122 -13.44 13.90 -30.44
N SER A 123 -13.61 14.76 -29.43
CA SER A 123 -12.67 14.83 -28.30
C SER A 123 -13.35 14.97 -26.94
N PRO A 124 -12.71 14.45 -25.87
CA PRO A 124 -13.18 14.59 -24.49
C PRO A 124 -13.51 16.03 -24.10
N GLU A 125 -12.61 16.96 -24.46
CA GLU A 125 -12.77 18.39 -24.19
C GLU A 125 -14.02 18.97 -24.87
N LEU A 126 -14.20 18.69 -26.18
CA LEU A 126 -15.31 19.26 -26.95
C LEU A 126 -16.65 18.73 -26.44
N VAL A 127 -16.71 17.44 -26.12
CA VAL A 127 -17.89 16.81 -25.50
C VAL A 127 -18.23 17.52 -24.18
N MET A 128 -17.26 17.72 -23.29
CA MET A 128 -17.48 18.38 -22.00
C MET A 128 -17.88 19.85 -22.15
N LYS A 129 -17.19 20.62 -23.00
CA LYS A 129 -17.51 22.03 -23.25
C LYS A 129 -18.93 22.20 -23.77
N ASN A 130 -19.30 21.45 -24.81
CA ASN A 130 -20.66 21.53 -25.36
C ASN A 130 -21.71 21.09 -24.33
N PHE A 131 -21.46 20.01 -23.59
CA PHE A 131 -22.35 19.58 -22.52
C PHE A 131 -22.61 20.70 -21.51
N PHE A 132 -21.58 21.38 -21.03
CA PHE A 132 -21.73 22.47 -20.07
C PHE A 132 -22.34 23.73 -20.68
N ASP A 133 -21.99 24.09 -21.91
CA ASP A 133 -22.50 25.30 -22.57
C ASP A 133 -24.02 25.27 -22.76
N VAL A 134 -24.60 24.09 -23.03
CA VAL A 134 -26.06 23.93 -23.16
C VAL A 134 -26.74 23.48 -21.87
N TYR A 135 -26.00 23.25 -20.79
CA TYR A 135 -26.57 22.80 -19.52
C TYR A 135 -27.38 23.92 -18.85
N GLN A 136 -28.66 23.65 -18.58
CA GLN A 136 -29.59 24.59 -17.91
C GLN A 136 -30.23 23.97 -16.65
N GLY A 137 -29.63 22.91 -16.10
CA GLY A 137 -30.14 22.21 -14.93
C GLY A 137 -29.68 22.83 -13.59
N GLU A 138 -29.97 22.10 -12.50
CA GLU A 138 -29.51 22.43 -11.15
C GLU A 138 -27.98 22.41 -11.04
N PRO A 139 -27.36 23.09 -10.06
CA PRO A 139 -25.93 22.99 -9.82
C PRO A 139 -25.44 21.53 -9.76
N ILE A 140 -24.31 21.27 -10.42
CA ILE A 140 -23.72 19.93 -10.50
C ILE A 140 -22.75 19.73 -9.32
N TYR A 141 -22.92 18.60 -8.62
CA TYR A 141 -21.83 18.00 -7.83
C TYR A 141 -21.14 16.98 -8.73
N PHE A 142 -19.92 17.31 -9.16
CA PHE A 142 -19.12 16.44 -10.01
C PHE A 142 -18.25 15.53 -9.14
N ILE A 143 -18.34 14.21 -9.32
CA ILE A 143 -17.51 13.24 -8.61
C ILE A 143 -16.68 12.43 -9.61
N ILE A 144 -15.38 12.32 -9.38
CA ILE A 144 -14.47 11.48 -10.18
C ILE A 144 -13.84 10.41 -9.29
N ASP A 145 -14.17 9.15 -9.55
CA ASP A 145 -13.54 7.97 -8.93
C ASP A 145 -12.47 7.38 -9.85
N GLU A 146 -11.45 6.77 -9.26
CA GLU A 146 -10.31 6.15 -9.96
C GLU A 146 -9.71 7.05 -11.06
N TYR A 147 -9.59 8.36 -10.76
CA TYR A 147 -9.25 9.41 -11.73
C TYR A 147 -7.89 9.20 -12.42
N ASP A 148 -6.96 8.58 -11.71
CA ASP A 148 -5.58 8.32 -12.11
C ASP A 148 -5.38 6.89 -12.63
N HIS A 149 -6.39 6.02 -12.57
CA HIS A 149 -6.22 4.59 -12.85
C HIS A 149 -5.57 4.32 -14.21
N PHE A 150 -6.20 4.78 -15.29
CA PHE A 150 -5.69 4.54 -16.64
C PHE A 150 -4.38 5.30 -16.92
N THR A 151 -4.23 6.51 -16.37
CA THR A 151 -2.99 7.28 -16.53
C THR A 151 -1.81 6.62 -15.82
N ASN A 152 -2.03 6.01 -14.65
CA ASN A 152 -1.02 5.22 -13.95
C ASN A 152 -0.65 3.96 -14.77
N GLU A 153 -1.62 3.31 -15.41
CA GLU A 153 -1.32 2.18 -16.30
C GLU A 153 -0.49 2.60 -17.52
N ILE A 154 -0.78 3.76 -18.11
CA ILE A 154 0.05 4.33 -19.18
C ILE A 154 1.46 4.66 -18.66
N LEU A 155 1.59 5.29 -17.49
CA LEU A 155 2.88 5.63 -16.87
C LEU A 155 3.77 4.40 -16.67
N LEU A 156 3.18 3.31 -16.16
CA LEU A 156 3.90 2.05 -15.92
C LEU A 156 4.30 1.34 -17.22
N GLN A 157 3.69 1.67 -18.36
CA GLN A 157 4.00 1.05 -19.65
C GLN A 157 4.97 1.89 -20.47
N ASP A 158 4.71 3.20 -20.59
CA ASP A 158 5.48 4.14 -21.39
C ASP A 158 5.33 5.56 -20.84
N LEU A 159 6.41 6.07 -20.25
CA LEU A 159 6.49 7.43 -19.72
C LEU A 159 6.26 8.50 -20.81
N SER A 160 6.69 8.25 -22.05
CA SER A 160 6.48 9.18 -23.17
C SER A 160 5.00 9.28 -23.52
N ALA A 161 4.31 8.14 -23.63
CA ALA A 161 2.87 8.10 -23.84
C ALA A 161 2.10 8.76 -22.69
N PHE A 162 2.54 8.55 -21.45
CA PHE A 162 1.97 9.23 -20.28
C PHE A 162 2.09 10.74 -20.42
N LYS A 163 3.31 11.26 -20.67
CA LYS A 163 3.55 12.69 -20.87
C LYS A 163 2.69 13.26 -21.99
N LYS A 164 2.54 12.57 -23.13
CA LYS A 164 1.65 13.00 -24.22
C LYS A 164 0.18 13.10 -23.78
N ALA A 165 -0.29 12.18 -22.94
CA ALA A 165 -1.68 12.16 -22.48
C ALA A 165 -2.00 13.27 -21.46
N VAL A 166 -1.05 13.62 -20.57
CA VAL A 166 -1.29 14.51 -19.42
C VAL A 166 -0.66 15.91 -19.49
N THR A 167 0.31 16.15 -20.40
CA THR A 167 0.96 17.48 -20.52
C THR A 167 0.13 18.48 -21.36
N HIS A 168 0.68 19.65 -21.71
CA HIS A 168 -0.02 20.79 -22.33
C HIS A 168 -0.87 20.45 -23.57
N GLN A 169 -0.47 19.47 -24.38
CA GLN A 169 -1.24 19.07 -25.57
C GLN A 169 -2.14 17.84 -25.33
N GLY A 170 -2.09 17.27 -24.13
CA GLY A 170 -2.73 16.03 -23.77
C GLY A 170 -4.24 16.13 -23.60
N TYR A 171 -4.93 15.08 -24.02
CA TYR A 171 -6.39 14.99 -23.98
C TYR A 171 -6.95 14.92 -22.55
N VAL A 172 -6.18 14.40 -21.58
CA VAL A 172 -6.58 14.38 -20.17
C VAL A 172 -6.58 15.81 -19.62
N ARG A 173 -5.54 16.59 -19.93
CA ARG A 173 -5.45 17.98 -19.50
C ARG A 173 -6.58 18.84 -20.03
N LYS A 174 -6.84 18.76 -21.33
CA LYS A 174 -7.92 19.52 -21.97
C LYS A 174 -9.30 19.19 -21.38
N PHE A 175 -9.54 17.93 -20.99
CA PHE A 175 -10.74 17.54 -20.26
C PHE A 175 -10.89 18.30 -18.93
N TYR A 176 -9.82 18.36 -18.12
CA TYR A 176 -9.85 19.11 -16.86
C TYR A 176 -9.95 20.62 -17.07
N GLU A 177 -9.33 21.17 -18.11
CA GLU A 177 -9.50 22.59 -18.47
C GLU A 177 -10.96 22.93 -18.79
N ALA A 178 -11.69 22.05 -19.51
CA ALA A 178 -13.12 22.20 -19.74
C ALA A 178 -13.93 22.13 -18.44
N LEU A 179 -13.56 21.24 -17.51
CA LEU A 179 -14.18 21.17 -16.19
C LEU A 179 -13.93 22.46 -15.39
N LYS A 180 -12.73 23.04 -15.45
CA LYS A 180 -12.39 24.30 -14.76
C LYS A 180 -13.25 25.44 -15.28
N GLU A 181 -13.44 25.54 -16.59
CA GLU A 181 -14.33 26.53 -17.19
C GLU A 181 -15.76 26.40 -16.64
N ALA A 182 -16.26 25.17 -16.48
CA ALA A 182 -17.59 24.92 -15.90
C ALA A 182 -17.69 25.31 -14.42
N THR A 183 -16.62 25.15 -13.64
CA THR A 183 -16.58 25.65 -12.24
C THR A 183 -16.63 27.18 -12.19
N GLN A 184 -15.94 27.87 -13.11
CA GLN A 184 -15.94 29.34 -13.19
C GLN A 184 -17.30 29.91 -13.62
N LYS A 185 -18.05 29.16 -14.43
CA LYS A 185 -19.44 29.48 -14.82
C LYS A 185 -20.47 29.20 -13.71
N GLY A 186 -20.06 28.55 -12.60
CA GLY A 186 -20.96 28.14 -11.52
C GLY A 186 -21.84 26.93 -11.84
N ILE A 187 -21.63 26.29 -13.00
CA ILE A 187 -22.38 25.08 -13.41
C ILE A 187 -21.98 23.89 -12.53
N VAL A 188 -20.66 23.70 -12.37
CA VAL A 188 -20.10 22.75 -11.41
C VAL A 188 -19.86 23.51 -10.11
N ASN A 189 -20.75 23.32 -9.14
CA ASN A 189 -20.67 23.99 -7.86
C ASN A 189 -19.74 23.26 -6.89
N ARG A 190 -19.64 21.93 -6.98
CA ARG A 190 -18.75 21.11 -6.15
C ARG A 190 -18.03 20.06 -6.98
N LEU A 191 -16.80 19.74 -6.58
CA LEU A 191 -15.99 18.69 -7.17
C LEU A 191 -15.34 17.82 -6.09
N PHE A 192 -15.48 16.51 -6.21
CA PHE A 192 -14.74 15.55 -5.41
C PHE A 192 -13.99 14.58 -6.31
N ILE A 193 -12.67 14.53 -6.17
CA ILE A 193 -11.80 13.61 -6.91
C ILE A 193 -11.17 12.62 -5.95
N THR A 194 -11.18 11.34 -6.29
CA THR A 194 -10.44 10.32 -5.55
C THR A 194 -9.73 9.35 -6.49
N GLY A 195 -8.67 8.76 -5.99
CA GLY A 195 -7.73 7.89 -6.71
C GLY A 195 -6.62 7.47 -5.78
N VAL A 196 -5.47 7.09 -6.34
CA VAL A 196 -4.34 6.57 -5.56
C VAL A 196 -3.24 7.61 -5.39
N SER A 197 -2.71 8.15 -6.49
CA SER A 197 -1.52 9.00 -6.53
C SER A 197 -1.84 10.37 -7.13
N PRO A 198 -1.20 11.47 -6.70
CA PRO A 198 -1.42 12.81 -7.26
C PRO A 198 -0.67 13.05 -8.59
N ILE A 199 0.10 12.08 -9.09
CA ILE A 199 0.92 12.20 -10.31
C ILE A 199 0.16 12.82 -11.48
N THR A 200 -1.07 12.36 -11.71
CA THR A 200 -1.90 12.88 -12.80
C THR A 200 -2.40 14.29 -12.49
N LEU A 201 -2.86 14.58 -11.26
CA LEU A 201 -3.27 15.95 -10.87
C LEU A 201 -2.15 16.96 -11.00
N ASP A 202 -0.91 16.59 -10.65
CA ASP A 202 0.19 17.54 -10.74
C ASP A 202 0.55 17.90 -12.17
N ALA A 203 0.56 16.91 -13.08
CA ALA A 203 0.69 17.16 -14.51
C ALA A 203 -0.41 18.10 -15.06
N LEU A 204 -1.54 18.17 -14.36
CA LEU A 204 -2.68 19.03 -14.68
C LEU A 204 -2.63 20.40 -14.00
N THR A 205 -1.69 20.70 -13.09
CA THR A 205 -1.74 21.90 -12.23
C THR A 205 -1.80 23.22 -12.98
N SER A 206 -1.18 23.38 -14.15
CA SER A 206 -1.38 24.62 -14.93
C SER A 206 -2.77 24.72 -15.59
N GLY A 207 -3.44 23.59 -15.84
CA GLY A 207 -4.80 23.53 -16.39
C GLY A 207 -5.91 23.45 -15.32
N PHE A 208 -5.59 23.01 -14.09
CA PHE A 208 -6.57 22.66 -13.06
C PHE A 208 -6.12 22.96 -11.61
N ASN A 209 -5.45 24.09 -11.37
CA ASN A 209 -4.96 24.56 -10.06
C ASN A 209 -6.02 24.96 -9.01
N ILE A 210 -7.28 24.56 -9.16
CA ILE A 210 -8.36 24.95 -8.23
C ILE A 210 -8.65 23.88 -7.17
N ILE A 211 -7.96 22.73 -7.21
CA ILE A 211 -8.19 21.63 -6.29
C ILE A 211 -7.43 21.85 -4.98
N THR A 212 -8.13 21.68 -3.87
CA THR A 212 -7.54 21.51 -2.54
C THR A 212 -7.31 20.02 -2.21
N HIS A 213 -6.09 19.66 -1.82
CA HIS A 213 -5.70 18.27 -1.51
C HIS A 213 -5.90 17.93 -0.04
N LEU A 214 -6.77 16.97 0.27
CA LEU A 214 -7.14 16.62 1.64
C LEU A 214 -6.38 15.41 2.22
N THR A 215 -5.62 14.66 1.42
CA THR A 215 -4.96 13.40 1.86
C THR A 215 -3.99 13.59 3.02
N GLY A 216 -3.32 14.74 3.08
CA GLY A 216 -2.39 15.09 4.15
C GLY A 216 -3.06 15.80 5.33
N GLU A 217 -4.36 16.10 5.27
CA GLU A 217 -5.00 16.93 6.30
C GLU A 217 -5.41 16.11 7.53
N LYS A 218 -5.00 16.59 8.71
CA LYS A 218 -5.28 15.93 10.00
C LYS A 218 -6.77 15.66 10.22
N ALA A 219 -7.63 16.58 9.79
CA ALA A 219 -9.09 16.47 9.92
C ALA A 219 -9.66 15.24 9.19
N PHE A 220 -9.01 14.77 8.13
CA PHE A 220 -9.46 13.64 7.31
C PHE A 220 -8.66 12.35 7.56
N HIS A 221 -7.67 12.37 8.46
CA HIS A 221 -6.81 11.22 8.74
C HIS A 221 -7.60 9.95 9.13
N ASN A 222 -8.59 10.08 10.02
CA ASN A 222 -9.40 8.95 10.50
C ASN A 222 -10.43 8.44 9.46
N MET A 223 -10.58 9.14 8.32
CA MET A 223 -11.41 8.72 7.19
C MET A 223 -10.70 7.71 6.28
N MET A 224 -9.36 7.62 6.40
CA MET A 224 -8.51 6.78 5.55
C MET A 224 -8.78 5.28 5.72
N GLY A 225 -9.08 4.84 6.93
CA GLY A 225 -9.25 3.43 7.24
C GLY A 225 -10.07 3.21 8.51
N PHE A 226 -9.82 2.10 9.19
CA PHE A 226 -10.46 1.83 10.49
C PHE A 226 -9.56 2.19 11.66
N THR A 227 -10.15 2.78 12.69
CA THR A 227 -9.50 3.02 13.97
C THR A 227 -9.46 1.74 14.79
N GLU A 228 -8.60 1.69 15.81
CA GLU A 228 -8.53 0.58 16.77
C GLU A 228 -9.91 0.24 17.37
N ALA A 229 -10.70 1.26 17.75
CA ALA A 229 -12.02 1.07 18.34
C ALA A 229 -13.03 0.47 17.34
N GLU A 230 -13.01 0.94 16.09
CA GLU A 230 -13.87 0.38 15.03
C GLU A 230 -13.52 -1.08 14.75
N VAL A 231 -12.23 -1.43 14.70
CA VAL A 231 -11.79 -2.83 14.54
C VAL A 231 -12.18 -3.68 15.74
N ALA A 232 -11.97 -3.19 16.96
CA ALA A 232 -12.35 -3.90 18.18
C ALA A 232 -13.86 -4.23 18.20
N HIS A 233 -14.69 -3.28 17.75
CA HIS A 233 -16.14 -3.50 17.64
C HIS A 233 -16.49 -4.50 16.53
N ILE A 234 -15.86 -4.42 15.35
CA ILE A 234 -16.06 -5.41 14.27
C ILE A 234 -15.73 -6.83 14.77
N ILE A 235 -14.61 -6.98 15.49
CA ILE A 235 -14.20 -8.27 16.05
C ILE A 235 -15.18 -8.71 17.13
N ASP A 236 -15.62 -7.81 18.01
CA ASP A 236 -16.63 -8.13 19.02
C ASP A 236 -17.92 -8.68 18.39
N LEU A 237 -18.39 -8.11 17.28
CA LEU A 237 -19.60 -8.57 16.60
C LEU A 237 -19.50 -10.00 16.06
N VAL A 238 -18.30 -10.47 15.69
CA VAL A 238 -18.10 -11.80 15.08
C VAL A 238 -17.49 -12.83 16.02
N LEU A 239 -16.98 -12.41 17.17
CA LEU A 239 -16.27 -13.26 18.14
C LEU A 239 -17.24 -13.91 19.13
N GLU A 240 -17.25 -15.25 19.16
CA GLU A 240 -18.05 -16.04 20.11
C GLU A 240 -17.43 -16.05 21.51
N ASP A 241 -16.14 -16.35 21.61
CA ASP A 241 -15.38 -16.37 22.88
C ASP A 241 -14.61 -15.07 23.09
N LYS A 242 -15.16 -14.18 23.92
CA LYS A 242 -14.62 -12.84 24.19
C LYS A 242 -13.23 -12.87 24.84
N THR A 243 -12.84 -13.97 25.49
CA THR A 243 -11.52 -14.07 26.14
C THR A 243 -10.36 -14.02 25.13
N ARG A 244 -10.65 -14.28 23.84
CA ARG A 244 -9.67 -14.25 22.75
C ARG A 244 -9.47 -12.87 22.13
N GLN A 245 -10.30 -11.87 22.49
CA GLN A 245 -10.34 -10.58 21.81
C GLN A 245 -8.99 -9.86 21.84
N ASP A 246 -8.34 -9.80 23.02
CA ASP A 246 -7.06 -9.10 23.18
C ASP A 246 -5.96 -9.71 22.29
N LYS A 247 -5.92 -11.04 22.21
CA LYS A 247 -4.95 -11.75 21.35
C LYS A 247 -5.22 -11.48 19.87
N ILE A 248 -6.48 -11.53 19.45
CA ILE A 248 -6.88 -11.22 18.07
C ILE A 248 -6.53 -9.77 17.72
N MET A 249 -6.85 -8.82 18.60
CA MET A 249 -6.54 -7.41 18.39
C MET A 249 -5.03 -7.16 18.32
N GLN A 250 -4.23 -7.84 19.15
CA GLN A 250 -2.77 -7.78 19.07
C GLN A 250 -2.26 -8.27 17.72
N ASP A 251 -2.76 -9.40 17.23
CA ASP A 251 -2.36 -9.94 15.94
C ASP A 251 -2.79 -9.01 14.79
N LEU A 252 -4.04 -8.54 14.78
CA LEU A 252 -4.52 -7.60 13.76
C LEU A 252 -3.73 -6.27 13.77
N ARG A 253 -3.28 -5.82 14.94
CA ARG A 253 -2.42 -4.63 15.04
C ARG A 253 -1.09 -4.84 14.33
N THR A 254 -0.45 -6.00 14.52
CA THR A 254 0.81 -6.33 13.84
C THR A 254 0.62 -6.50 12.33
N TRP A 255 -0.48 -7.11 11.91
CA TRP A 255 -0.67 -7.49 10.52
C TRP A 255 -1.28 -6.37 9.67
N TYR A 256 -2.23 -5.58 10.18
CA TYR A 256 -3.05 -4.66 9.38
C TYR A 256 -3.03 -3.19 9.82
N ASN A 257 -2.53 -2.88 11.04
CA ASN A 257 -2.45 -1.50 11.56
C ASN A 257 -1.06 -0.90 11.37
N GLY A 258 -1.01 0.43 11.27
CA GLY A 258 0.25 1.20 11.32
C GLY A 258 0.27 2.39 10.38
N TYR A 259 -0.75 2.52 9.53
CA TYR A 259 -0.86 3.65 8.61
C TYR A 259 -1.08 4.97 9.36
N ARG A 260 -0.24 5.95 9.05
CA ARG A 260 -0.36 7.35 9.42
C ARG A 260 -0.14 8.25 8.21
N PHE A 261 -1.13 9.12 7.95
CA PHE A 261 -1.15 10.02 6.79
C PHE A 261 -0.90 11.49 7.15
N HIS A 262 -0.89 11.81 8.45
CA HIS A 262 -0.47 13.12 8.96
C HIS A 262 0.39 12.93 10.22
N LEU A 263 1.48 13.70 10.33
CA LEU A 263 2.51 13.55 11.36
C LEU A 263 1.94 13.61 12.79
N GLU A 264 1.09 14.59 13.05
CA GLU A 264 0.51 14.84 14.39
C GLU A 264 -0.74 14.00 14.69
N SER A 265 -1.09 13.04 13.84
CA SER A 265 -2.23 12.17 14.12
C SER A 265 -1.86 11.15 15.18
N ALA A 266 -2.65 11.10 16.26
CA ALA A 266 -2.47 10.15 17.36
C ALA A 266 -2.84 8.71 16.98
N HIS A 267 -3.80 8.55 16.07
CA HIS A 267 -4.28 7.23 15.68
C HIS A 267 -3.49 6.65 14.52
N ARG A 268 -3.21 5.34 14.59
CA ARG A 268 -2.82 4.53 13.43
C ARG A 268 -4.06 3.89 12.83
N MET A 269 -4.12 3.86 11.50
CA MET A 269 -5.24 3.30 10.75
C MET A 269 -4.94 1.86 10.35
N TYR A 270 -5.98 1.04 10.43
CA TYR A 270 -6.04 -0.30 9.86
C TYR A 270 -6.48 -0.22 8.40
N ASN A 271 -5.92 -1.09 7.56
CA ASN A 271 -6.46 -1.33 6.23
C ASN A 271 -7.86 -1.98 6.34
N SER A 272 -8.88 -1.26 5.88
CA SER A 272 -10.28 -1.68 6.03
C SER A 272 -10.61 -2.99 5.33
N ASP A 273 -10.11 -3.21 4.11
CA ASP A 273 -10.38 -4.44 3.34
C ASP A 273 -9.79 -5.67 4.03
N MET A 274 -8.56 -5.57 4.54
CA MET A 274 -7.89 -6.65 5.27
C MET A 274 -8.61 -7.02 6.58
N VAL A 275 -9.13 -6.02 7.30
CA VAL A 275 -9.95 -6.26 8.50
C VAL A 275 -11.26 -6.95 8.13
N LEU A 276 -11.95 -6.49 7.07
CA LEU A 276 -13.22 -7.09 6.63
C LEU A 276 -13.02 -8.51 6.09
N TYR A 277 -11.93 -8.76 5.36
CA TYR A 277 -11.51 -10.10 4.91
C TYR A 277 -11.37 -11.05 6.10
N PHE A 278 -10.60 -10.62 7.12
CA PHE A 278 -10.40 -11.41 8.33
C PHE A 278 -11.73 -11.64 9.07
N ALA A 279 -12.51 -10.59 9.33
CA ALA A 279 -13.75 -10.68 10.09
C ALA A 279 -14.77 -11.59 9.40
N LYS A 280 -14.90 -11.52 8.07
CA LYS A 280 -15.80 -12.37 7.28
C LYS A 280 -15.40 -13.85 7.36
N HIS A 281 -14.10 -14.15 7.31
CA HIS A 281 -13.64 -15.53 7.53
C HIS A 281 -13.90 -15.98 8.96
N PHE A 282 -13.54 -15.13 9.93
CA PHE A 282 -13.62 -15.44 11.35
C PHE A 282 -15.06 -15.67 11.80
N GLN A 283 -16.02 -14.89 11.31
CA GLN A 283 -17.45 -15.08 11.57
C GLN A 283 -17.94 -16.49 11.25
N ARG A 284 -17.38 -17.14 10.21
CA ARG A 284 -17.81 -18.48 9.76
C ARG A 284 -17.09 -19.61 10.49
N TYR A 285 -15.83 -19.44 10.84
CA TYR A 285 -14.97 -20.53 11.28
C TYR A 285 -14.41 -20.36 12.69
N GLN A 286 -14.62 -19.20 13.34
CA GLN A 286 -14.01 -18.82 14.63
C GLN A 286 -12.49 -19.04 14.67
N ALA A 287 -11.87 -19.01 13.49
CA ALA A 287 -10.48 -19.32 13.23
C ALA A 287 -9.92 -18.32 12.21
N TYR A 288 -8.60 -18.12 12.28
CA TYR A 288 -7.91 -17.19 11.42
C TYR A 288 -7.92 -17.73 9.99
N PRO A 289 -7.97 -16.86 8.97
CA PRO A 289 -7.81 -17.30 7.59
C PRO A 289 -6.43 -17.94 7.42
N ARG A 290 -6.34 -18.97 6.56
CA ARG A 290 -5.06 -19.68 6.33
C ARG A 290 -3.96 -18.74 5.84
N GLN A 291 -4.33 -17.76 5.01
CA GLN A 291 -3.51 -16.64 4.60
C GLN A 291 -4.08 -15.38 5.24
N MET A 292 -3.25 -14.62 5.97
CA MET A 292 -3.68 -13.34 6.52
C MET A 292 -3.75 -12.27 5.42
N LEU A 293 -2.92 -12.37 4.37
CA LEU A 293 -3.04 -11.51 3.19
C LEU A 293 -4.25 -11.92 2.36
N ASP A 294 -5.16 -10.99 2.10
CA ASP A 294 -6.22 -11.19 1.11
C ASP A 294 -5.59 -11.31 -0.30
N PRO A 295 -5.79 -12.43 -1.01
CA PRO A 295 -5.28 -12.61 -2.37
C PRO A 295 -5.74 -11.52 -3.36
N ASN A 296 -6.85 -10.82 -3.09
CA ASN A 296 -7.34 -9.72 -3.92
C ASN A 296 -6.57 -8.39 -3.74
N ILE A 297 -5.68 -8.34 -2.75
CA ILE A 297 -4.74 -7.22 -2.51
C ILE A 297 -3.32 -7.61 -2.92
N ALA A 298 -3.05 -8.90 -3.19
CA ALA A 298 -1.74 -9.36 -3.62
C ALA A 298 -1.24 -8.53 -4.82
N PRO A 299 -0.02 -7.98 -4.74
CA PRO A 299 0.47 -7.05 -5.74
C PRO A 299 0.74 -7.77 -7.06
N ASP A 300 0.46 -7.08 -8.14
CA ASP A 300 0.99 -7.43 -9.45
C ASP A 300 2.48 -7.10 -9.46
N TYR A 301 3.33 -8.12 -9.23
CA TYR A 301 4.79 -7.97 -9.21
C TYR A 301 5.34 -7.38 -10.52
N GLY A 302 4.67 -7.62 -11.64
CA GLY A 302 5.01 -6.98 -12.92
C GLY A 302 4.76 -5.48 -12.91
N LYS A 303 3.63 -5.02 -12.36
CA LYS A 303 3.35 -3.59 -12.14
C LYS A 303 4.31 -2.96 -11.13
N LEU A 304 4.65 -3.66 -10.05
CA LEU A 304 5.67 -3.20 -9.10
C LEU A 304 7.03 -3.03 -9.78
N LYS A 305 7.50 -4.03 -10.53
CA LYS A 305 8.76 -3.92 -11.30
C LYS A 305 8.76 -2.71 -12.21
N LYS A 306 7.70 -2.54 -13.00
CA LYS A 306 7.55 -1.38 -13.89
C LYS A 306 7.61 -0.05 -13.14
N MET A 307 7.03 0.02 -11.94
CA MET A 307 7.12 1.19 -11.07
C MET A 307 8.57 1.48 -10.65
N PHE A 308 9.32 0.47 -10.21
CA PHE A 308 10.74 0.64 -9.86
C PHE A 308 11.60 0.99 -11.08
N GLU A 309 11.18 0.62 -12.29
CA GLU A 309 11.90 0.92 -13.54
C GLU A 309 11.61 2.32 -14.10
N ILE A 310 10.76 3.13 -13.46
CA ILE A 310 10.46 4.50 -13.90
C ILE A 310 11.72 5.37 -13.75
N GLN A 311 12.22 5.84 -14.91
CA GLN A 311 13.34 6.77 -15.10
C GLN A 311 14.71 6.36 -14.52
N ASP A 312 14.83 6.15 -13.21
CA ASP A 312 16.06 5.76 -12.52
C ASP A 312 15.91 4.42 -11.79
N PRO A 313 15.98 3.29 -12.52
CA PRO A 313 15.89 1.97 -11.89
C PRO A 313 16.94 1.75 -10.81
N ALA A 314 18.18 2.18 -11.04
CA ALA A 314 19.28 1.93 -10.09
C ALA A 314 19.06 2.67 -8.77
N GLY A 315 18.68 3.95 -8.83
CA GLY A 315 18.30 4.74 -7.65
C GLY A 315 17.08 4.17 -6.93
N ASN A 316 16.01 3.83 -7.66
CA ASN A 316 14.79 3.28 -7.09
C ASN A 316 15.03 1.94 -6.35
N TYR A 317 15.83 1.04 -6.91
CA TYR A 317 16.21 -0.20 -6.24
C TYR A 317 17.12 0.06 -5.02
N ALA A 318 18.05 1.01 -5.10
CA ALA A 318 18.87 1.38 -3.95
C ALA A 318 18.03 2.00 -2.81
N THR A 319 17.01 2.79 -3.14
CA THR A 319 16.04 3.34 -2.19
C THR A 319 15.20 2.23 -1.55
N LEU A 320 14.76 1.25 -2.33
CA LEU A 320 14.10 0.06 -1.80
C LEU A 320 15.02 -0.70 -0.83
N GLU A 321 16.25 -1.00 -1.20
CA GLU A 321 17.22 -1.68 -0.33
C GLU A 321 17.40 -0.93 0.99
N LYS A 322 17.54 0.41 0.96
CA LYS A 322 17.62 1.23 2.18
C LYS A 322 16.39 1.05 3.08
N ILE A 323 15.17 1.09 2.53
CA ILE A 323 13.92 0.91 3.29
C ILE A 323 13.90 -0.47 3.96
N LEU A 324 14.29 -1.50 3.22
CA LEU A 324 14.26 -2.88 3.68
C LEU A 324 15.32 -3.17 4.76
N HIS A 325 16.46 -2.49 4.70
CA HIS A 325 17.54 -2.65 5.67
C HIS A 325 17.42 -1.75 6.90
N GLN A 326 17.13 -0.47 6.69
CA GLN A 326 17.10 0.51 7.77
C GLN A 326 15.72 0.57 8.45
N GLY A 327 14.71 -0.08 7.86
CA GLY A 327 13.32 -0.03 8.30
C GLY A 327 12.63 1.33 8.06
N GLN A 328 13.41 2.37 7.76
CA GLN A 328 12.95 3.73 7.59
C GLN A 328 13.76 4.48 6.53
N ILE A 329 13.16 5.52 5.96
CA ILE A 329 13.84 6.47 5.07
C ILE A 329 13.32 7.88 5.37
N ALA A 330 14.22 8.87 5.43
CA ALA A 330 13.85 10.26 5.62
C ALA A 330 13.89 10.99 4.26
N ASP A 331 12.77 11.58 3.86
CA ASP A 331 12.68 12.34 2.61
C ASP A 331 11.54 13.39 2.64
N GLU A 332 11.43 14.18 1.59
CA GLU A 332 10.32 15.11 1.37
C GLU A 332 9.03 14.35 0.95
N LEU A 333 7.90 14.70 1.55
CA LEU A 333 6.58 14.25 1.07
C LEU A 333 6.10 15.19 -0.03
N ILE A 334 6.24 14.74 -1.27
CA ILE A 334 5.89 15.50 -2.46
C ILE A 334 4.43 15.28 -2.82
N PHE A 335 3.68 16.37 -2.95
CA PHE A 335 2.32 16.38 -3.53
C PHE A 335 2.33 16.72 -5.02
N GLN A 336 3.38 17.41 -5.49
CA GLN A 336 3.53 17.92 -6.85
C GLN A 336 4.64 17.19 -7.62
N PHE A 337 4.23 16.22 -8.45
CA PHE A 337 5.12 15.42 -9.30
C PHE A 337 5.45 16.08 -10.65
N SER A 338 6.62 16.70 -10.75
CA SER A 338 7.17 17.12 -12.05
C SER A 338 8.00 16.02 -12.70
N PHE A 339 7.67 15.63 -13.94
CA PHE A 339 8.49 14.72 -14.75
C PHE A 339 9.41 15.45 -15.73
N ASP A 340 9.45 16.80 -15.70
CA ASP A 340 10.28 17.60 -16.60
C ASP A 340 11.75 17.63 -16.16
N LYS A 341 12.00 17.51 -14.85
CA LYS A 341 13.34 17.59 -14.23
C LYS A 341 13.93 16.24 -13.80
N GLY A 342 13.21 15.14 -14.03
CA GLY A 342 13.57 13.80 -13.56
C GLY A 342 12.55 13.25 -12.54
N PHE A 343 12.74 12.01 -12.11
CA PHE A 343 11.98 11.32 -11.08
C PHE A 343 12.96 11.01 -9.94
N SER A 344 12.98 11.85 -8.91
CA SER A 344 13.94 11.80 -7.82
C SER A 344 13.61 10.70 -6.79
N ASP A 345 14.58 10.40 -5.92
CA ASP A 345 14.38 9.54 -4.74
C ASP A 345 13.15 10.00 -3.92
N ALA A 346 13.01 11.31 -3.68
CA ALA A 346 11.88 11.90 -2.96
C ALA A 346 10.53 11.63 -3.64
N GLN A 347 10.47 11.74 -4.98
CA GLN A 347 9.27 11.42 -5.75
C GLN A 347 8.96 9.93 -5.68
N PHE A 348 9.99 9.08 -5.72
CA PHE A 348 9.81 7.64 -5.59
C PHE A 348 9.29 7.25 -4.19
N VAL A 349 9.88 7.79 -3.13
CA VAL A 349 9.43 7.59 -1.74
C VAL A 349 7.99 8.08 -1.56
N SER A 350 7.67 9.27 -2.07
CA SER A 350 6.30 9.81 -2.05
C SER A 350 5.32 8.93 -2.81
N PHE A 351 5.73 8.37 -3.96
CA PHE A 351 4.89 7.47 -4.73
C PHE A 351 4.60 6.17 -3.95
N LEU A 352 5.60 5.58 -3.30
CA LEU A 352 5.41 4.43 -2.41
C LEU A 352 4.46 4.74 -1.24
N PHE A 353 4.50 5.96 -0.70
CA PHE A 353 3.56 6.42 0.33
C PHE A 353 2.11 6.46 -0.19
N TYR A 354 1.84 7.09 -1.34
CA TYR A 354 0.49 7.13 -1.91
C TYR A 354 -0.07 5.76 -2.30
N MET A 355 0.82 4.87 -2.76
CA MET A 355 0.46 3.48 -3.06
C MET A 355 0.14 2.66 -1.79
N GLY A 356 0.48 3.16 -0.61
CA GLY A 356 0.25 2.50 0.68
C GLY A 356 1.33 1.48 1.06
N TYR A 357 2.50 1.55 0.42
CA TYR A 357 3.65 0.73 0.79
C TYR A 357 4.50 1.37 1.89
N LEU A 358 4.46 2.70 2.00
CA LEU A 358 5.08 3.46 3.07
C LEU A 358 4.06 4.28 3.86
N THR A 359 4.45 4.69 5.05
CA THR A 359 3.64 5.51 5.95
C THR A 359 4.51 6.39 6.84
N ILE A 360 3.92 7.43 7.45
CA ILE A 360 4.67 8.40 8.26
C ILE A 360 5.07 7.78 9.61
N ALA A 361 6.36 7.61 9.85
CA ALA A 361 6.98 7.18 11.11
C ALA A 361 7.34 8.35 12.04
N GLY A 362 7.65 9.52 11.48
CA GLY A 362 7.96 10.72 12.26
C GLY A 362 8.53 11.83 11.40
N GLU A 363 9.31 12.70 12.02
CA GLU A 363 10.09 13.74 11.36
C GLU A 363 11.53 13.69 11.89
N ALA A 364 12.51 13.88 11.01
CA ALA A 364 13.91 13.99 11.38
C ALA A 364 14.58 15.04 10.50
N LYS A 365 15.25 16.01 11.13
CA LYS A 365 16.00 17.08 10.44
C LYS A 365 15.15 17.85 9.40
N GLY A 366 13.86 18.08 9.70
CA GLY A 366 12.93 18.77 8.81
C GLY A 366 12.43 17.93 7.63
N GLN A 367 12.72 16.62 7.60
CA GLN A 367 12.22 15.68 6.60
C GLN A 367 11.22 14.71 7.21
N THR A 368 10.26 14.24 6.42
CA THR A 368 9.33 13.20 6.84
C THR A 368 10.07 11.87 6.89
N VAL A 369 9.97 11.17 8.02
CA VAL A 369 10.48 9.81 8.16
C VAL A 369 9.37 8.85 7.77
N PHE A 370 9.63 8.02 6.78
CA PHE A 370 8.74 6.98 6.28
C PHE A 370 9.16 5.60 6.77
N THR A 371 8.19 4.71 6.96
CA THR A 371 8.40 3.29 7.31
C THR A 371 7.35 2.41 6.64
N VAL A 372 7.60 1.10 6.62
CA VAL A 372 6.60 0.11 6.19
C VAL A 372 5.50 0.01 7.26
N PRO A 373 4.20 0.14 6.91
CA PRO A 373 3.13 0.31 7.88
C PRO A 373 2.90 -0.92 8.77
N ASN A 374 2.98 -2.13 8.20
CA ASN A 374 2.61 -3.36 8.91
C ASN A 374 3.29 -4.57 8.29
N TYR A 375 3.12 -5.73 8.95
CA TYR A 375 3.75 -6.97 8.51
C TYR A 375 3.29 -7.44 7.13
N VAL A 376 2.02 -7.21 6.75
CA VAL A 376 1.52 -7.60 5.42
C VAL A 376 2.29 -6.88 4.33
N ILE A 377 2.43 -5.55 4.44
CA ILE A 377 3.18 -4.78 3.46
C ILE A 377 4.67 -5.15 3.47
N GLN A 378 5.24 -5.43 4.63
CA GLN A 378 6.62 -5.90 4.75
C GLN A 378 6.85 -7.23 4.02
N ALA A 379 5.94 -8.19 4.20
CA ALA A 379 6.00 -9.49 3.52
C ALA A 379 5.90 -9.34 2.00
N LEU A 380 5.09 -8.40 1.49
CA LEU A 380 4.99 -8.11 0.06
C LEU A 380 6.32 -7.65 -0.54
N TYR A 381 7.09 -6.84 0.20
CA TYR A 381 8.42 -6.45 -0.25
C TYR A 381 9.39 -7.63 -0.31
N TRP A 382 9.33 -8.55 0.65
CA TRP A 382 10.16 -9.76 0.67
C TRP A 382 9.82 -10.71 -0.49
N GLU A 383 8.54 -10.91 -0.75
CA GLU A 383 8.07 -11.70 -1.89
C GLU A 383 8.48 -11.07 -3.22
N TYR A 384 8.35 -9.74 -3.36
CA TYR A 384 8.80 -9.02 -4.55
C TYR A 384 10.32 -9.15 -4.77
N PHE A 385 11.12 -9.01 -3.70
CA PHE A 385 12.56 -9.17 -3.81
C PHE A 385 12.94 -10.60 -4.21
N SER A 386 12.27 -11.61 -3.63
CA SER A 386 12.45 -13.01 -4.00
C SER A 386 12.18 -13.24 -5.49
N TRP A 387 11.10 -12.65 -6.00
CA TRP A 387 10.76 -12.70 -7.41
C TRP A 387 11.81 -12.01 -8.29
N LEU A 388 12.37 -10.88 -7.85
CA LEU A 388 13.42 -10.16 -8.57
C LEU A 388 14.73 -10.97 -8.66
N LEU A 389 15.15 -11.60 -7.55
CA LEU A 389 16.33 -12.48 -7.51
C LEU A 389 16.18 -13.66 -8.48
N ALA A 390 15.02 -14.32 -8.48
CA ALA A 390 14.74 -15.43 -9.37
C ALA A 390 14.85 -15.03 -10.86
N GLN A 391 14.52 -13.78 -11.21
CA GLN A 391 14.70 -13.28 -12.58
C GLN A 391 16.15 -12.94 -12.95
N ARG A 392 16.93 -12.37 -12.02
CA ARG A 392 18.28 -11.85 -12.32
C ARG A 392 19.34 -12.95 -12.37
N GLU A 393 19.30 -13.90 -11.44
CA GLU A 393 20.42 -14.81 -11.21
C GLU A 393 20.22 -16.21 -11.83
N GLN A 394 19.08 -16.48 -12.48
CA GLN A 394 18.70 -17.84 -12.93
C GLN A 394 18.74 -18.91 -11.83
N VAL A 395 18.82 -18.50 -10.57
CA VAL A 395 18.76 -19.38 -9.40
C VAL A 395 17.29 -19.71 -9.15
N PHE A 396 16.79 -20.68 -9.92
CA PHE A 396 15.45 -21.21 -9.76
C PHE A 396 15.48 -22.39 -8.80
N PHE A 397 15.18 -22.13 -7.53
CA PHE A 397 14.71 -23.20 -6.66
C PHE A 397 13.20 -23.34 -6.84
N ASP A 398 12.76 -24.58 -7.02
CA ASP A 398 11.35 -24.92 -7.10
C ASP A 398 10.64 -24.52 -5.79
N GLU A 399 9.49 -23.85 -5.90
CA GLU A 399 8.77 -23.32 -4.74
C GLU A 399 8.38 -24.44 -3.76
N HIS A 400 8.04 -25.63 -4.27
CA HIS A 400 7.74 -26.78 -3.41
C HIS A 400 8.99 -27.27 -2.67
N GLN A 401 10.15 -27.28 -3.32
CA GLN A 401 11.40 -27.63 -2.67
C GLN A 401 11.74 -26.68 -1.52
N ILE A 402 11.66 -25.35 -1.75
CA ILE A 402 11.90 -24.35 -0.69
C ILE A 402 10.91 -24.57 0.45
N ARG A 403 9.62 -24.72 0.13
CA ARG A 403 8.57 -24.92 1.14
C ARG A 403 8.77 -26.20 1.94
N ASN A 404 9.24 -27.28 1.32
CA ASN A 404 9.55 -28.54 2.02
C ASN A 404 10.73 -28.36 2.96
N MET A 405 11.84 -27.74 2.51
CA MET A 405 13.02 -27.50 3.32
C MET A 405 12.74 -26.57 4.51
N VAL A 406 11.99 -25.49 4.30
CA VAL A 406 11.54 -24.61 5.40
C VAL A 406 10.49 -25.32 6.28
N GLY A 407 9.71 -26.26 5.71
CA GLY A 407 8.76 -27.08 6.44
C GLY A 407 9.44 -27.97 7.48
N GLU A 408 10.59 -28.54 7.16
CA GLU A 408 11.40 -29.33 8.11
C GLU A 408 11.90 -28.50 9.30
N MET A 409 12.11 -27.19 9.10
CA MET A 409 12.44 -26.29 10.21
C MET A 409 11.33 -26.25 11.26
N THR A 410 10.08 -26.52 10.92
CA THR A 410 8.97 -26.41 11.90
C THR A 410 9.09 -27.36 13.08
N VAL A 411 9.88 -28.43 12.93
CA VAL A 411 10.18 -29.46 13.93
C VAL A 411 11.65 -29.46 14.38
N GLY A 412 12.44 -28.45 13.99
CA GLY A 412 13.83 -28.28 14.44
C GLY A 412 14.91 -28.63 13.42
N ASN A 413 14.57 -29.14 12.24
CA ASN A 413 15.57 -29.51 11.24
C ASN A 413 15.84 -28.36 10.25
N ILE A 414 16.89 -27.58 10.51
CA ILE A 414 17.30 -26.46 9.64
C ILE A 414 18.29 -26.85 8.54
N GLN A 415 18.86 -28.05 8.60
CA GLN A 415 19.98 -28.45 7.75
C GLN A 415 19.65 -28.40 6.24
N PRO A 416 18.48 -28.88 5.77
CA PRO A 416 18.15 -28.83 4.35
C PRO A 416 18.12 -27.39 3.82
N PHE A 417 17.50 -26.48 4.58
CA PHE A 417 17.43 -25.08 4.19
C PHE A 417 18.82 -24.42 4.17
N MET A 418 19.64 -24.66 5.19
CA MET A 418 21.00 -24.10 5.25
C MET A 418 21.91 -24.66 4.14
N ALA A 419 21.76 -25.93 3.77
CA ALA A 419 22.49 -26.53 2.65
C ALA A 419 22.14 -25.83 1.33
N MET A 420 20.85 -25.60 1.06
CA MET A 420 20.39 -24.82 -0.09
C MET A 420 20.98 -23.41 -0.11
N ILE A 421 20.98 -22.68 1.01
CA ILE A 421 21.62 -21.36 1.09
C ILE A 421 23.10 -21.44 0.73
N GLY A 422 23.82 -22.45 1.21
CA GLY A 422 25.22 -22.69 0.83
C GLY A 422 25.40 -22.96 -0.67
N GLU A 423 24.46 -23.66 -1.32
CA GLU A 423 24.48 -23.89 -2.77
C GLU A 423 24.24 -22.59 -3.55
N VAL A 424 23.26 -21.78 -3.15
CA VAL A 424 22.99 -20.45 -3.76
C VAL A 424 24.28 -19.63 -3.78
N LEU A 425 24.96 -19.53 -2.64
CA LEU A 425 26.18 -18.73 -2.53
C LEU A 425 27.29 -19.23 -3.46
N LYS A 426 27.45 -20.54 -3.62
CA LYS A 426 28.44 -21.11 -4.56
C LYS A 426 28.18 -20.77 -6.02
N THR A 427 26.94 -20.44 -6.39
CA THR A 427 26.59 -20.06 -7.77
C THR A 427 26.90 -18.60 -8.10
N LEU A 428 27.10 -17.76 -7.08
CA LEU A 428 27.38 -16.33 -7.26
C LEU A 428 28.75 -16.09 -7.92
N SER A 429 28.82 -15.11 -8.82
CA SER A 429 30.04 -14.78 -9.53
C SER A 429 31.04 -14.03 -8.64
N ASN A 430 32.33 -14.07 -9.00
CA ASN A 430 33.36 -13.27 -8.32
C ASN A 430 33.11 -11.75 -8.39
N ARG A 431 32.25 -11.28 -9.31
CA ARG A 431 31.83 -9.87 -9.39
C ARG A 431 30.84 -9.54 -8.28
N ASP A 432 29.90 -10.44 -8.00
CA ASP A 432 28.90 -10.29 -6.95
C ASP A 432 29.57 -10.23 -5.57
N TYR A 433 30.60 -11.06 -5.38
CA TYR A 433 31.43 -11.08 -4.17
C TYR A 433 32.20 -9.78 -3.86
N ARG A 434 32.32 -8.83 -4.79
CA ARG A 434 33.07 -7.57 -4.55
C ARG A 434 32.37 -6.62 -3.59
N ASN A 435 31.03 -6.58 -3.65
CA ASN A 435 30.18 -5.74 -2.80
C ASN A 435 29.35 -6.56 -1.80
N PHE A 436 29.69 -7.84 -1.64
CA PHE A 436 28.95 -8.79 -0.83
C PHE A 436 29.25 -8.60 0.66
N ASP A 437 28.18 -8.52 1.46
CA ASP A 437 28.22 -8.38 2.91
C ASP A 437 27.06 -9.16 3.58
N GLU A 438 26.94 -9.06 4.90
CA GLU A 438 25.89 -9.71 5.69
C GLU A 438 24.48 -9.29 5.24
N LYS A 439 24.32 -8.07 4.72
CA LYS A 439 23.02 -7.54 4.30
C LYS A 439 22.49 -8.26 3.08
N TYR A 440 23.36 -8.54 2.10
CA TYR A 440 22.96 -9.31 0.93
C TYR A 440 22.55 -10.73 1.31
N ILE A 441 23.31 -11.41 2.18
CA ILE A 441 22.97 -12.77 2.65
C ILE A 441 21.63 -12.78 3.37
N LYS A 442 21.40 -11.80 4.26
CA LYS A 442 20.14 -11.65 4.98
C LYS A 442 18.96 -11.56 4.04
N ILE A 443 19.07 -10.72 3.02
CA ILE A 443 18.04 -10.57 1.99
C ILE A 443 17.75 -11.89 1.29
N VAL A 444 18.78 -12.64 0.88
CA VAL A 444 18.61 -13.95 0.22
C VAL A 444 17.85 -14.92 1.13
N ILE A 445 18.22 -15.00 2.41
CA ILE A 445 17.52 -15.87 3.38
C ILE A 445 16.06 -15.43 3.55
N ILE A 446 15.82 -14.14 3.77
CA ILE A 446 14.46 -13.60 3.96
C ILE A 446 13.58 -13.84 2.73
N SER A 447 14.13 -13.68 1.53
CA SER A 447 13.41 -13.93 0.28
C SER A 447 12.92 -15.37 0.17
N PHE A 448 13.79 -16.35 0.40
CA PHE A 448 13.37 -17.76 0.37
C PHE A 448 12.40 -18.11 1.51
N MET A 449 12.56 -17.50 2.69
CA MET A 449 11.61 -17.67 3.80
C MET A 449 10.23 -17.08 3.45
N ALA A 450 10.19 -15.92 2.81
CA ALA A 450 8.95 -15.28 2.38
C ALA A 450 8.26 -16.12 1.31
N GLN A 451 9.00 -16.66 0.35
CA GLN A 451 8.50 -17.58 -0.67
C GLN A 451 7.90 -18.86 -0.06
N ALA A 452 8.51 -19.42 0.99
CA ALA A 452 7.93 -20.55 1.70
C ALA A 452 6.61 -20.19 2.42
N GLY A 453 6.51 -18.95 2.91
CA GLY A 453 5.34 -18.42 3.60
C GLY A 453 5.01 -19.17 4.90
N ILE A 454 5.98 -19.83 5.53
CA ILE A 454 5.78 -20.67 6.74
C ILE A 454 5.89 -19.86 8.03
N TYR A 455 6.90 -19.01 8.15
CA TYR A 455 7.16 -18.21 9.34
C TYR A 455 6.64 -16.79 9.20
N GLN A 456 6.37 -16.15 10.33
CA GLN A 456 6.37 -14.70 10.42
C GLN A 456 7.82 -14.22 10.52
N ILE A 457 8.29 -13.41 9.56
CA ILE A 457 9.69 -13.00 9.44
C ILE A 457 9.86 -11.60 10.02
N LYS A 458 10.66 -11.46 11.07
CA LYS A 458 11.14 -10.15 11.51
C LYS A 458 12.62 -10.01 11.18
N SER A 459 13.02 -8.83 10.73
CA SER A 459 14.39 -8.50 10.36
C SER A 459 14.80 -7.23 11.10
N GLU A 460 16.06 -7.13 11.49
CA GLU A 460 16.63 -5.96 12.20
C GLU A 460 15.79 -5.62 13.44
N VAL A 461 15.47 -6.63 14.25
CA VAL A 461 14.61 -6.45 15.42
C VAL A 461 15.40 -5.71 16.49
N GLU A 462 15.03 -4.46 16.73
CA GLU A 462 15.60 -3.65 17.79
C GLU A 462 15.30 -4.27 19.15
N THR A 463 16.35 -4.42 19.95
CA THR A 463 16.33 -4.83 21.35
C THR A 463 17.16 -3.82 22.16
N SER A 464 17.06 -3.82 23.48
CA SER A 464 17.93 -2.96 24.31
C SER A 464 19.42 -3.29 24.20
N SER A 465 19.79 -4.43 23.58
CA SER A 465 21.17 -4.90 23.45
C SER A 465 21.66 -4.99 22.01
N GLY A 466 20.93 -4.42 21.05
CA GLY A 466 21.29 -4.38 19.63
C GLY A 466 20.16 -4.85 18.72
N TYR A 467 20.49 -5.33 17.53
CA TYR A 467 19.52 -5.68 16.49
C TYR A 467 19.66 -7.16 16.13
N ILE A 468 18.57 -7.92 16.24
CA ILE A 468 18.53 -9.31 15.76
C ILE A 468 18.42 -9.29 14.24
N ASP A 469 19.36 -9.94 13.56
CA ASP A 469 19.36 -9.99 12.09
C ASP A 469 18.07 -10.59 11.51
N ILE A 470 17.72 -11.83 11.90
CA ILE A 470 16.50 -12.51 11.47
C ILE A 470 15.88 -13.23 12.66
N LEU A 471 14.59 -12.95 12.91
CA LEU A 471 13.76 -13.63 13.89
C LEU A 471 12.55 -14.25 13.17
N LEU A 472 12.43 -15.58 13.25
CA LEU A 472 11.33 -16.35 12.66
C LEU A 472 10.38 -16.81 13.75
N LEU A 473 9.15 -16.29 13.72
CA LEU A 473 8.10 -16.58 14.69
C LEU A 473 7.00 -17.44 14.08
N ALA A 474 6.29 -18.20 14.91
CA ALA A 474 5.09 -18.91 14.49
C ALA A 474 3.99 -17.88 14.14
N PRO A 475 3.47 -17.86 12.91
CA PRO A 475 2.33 -17.02 12.60
C PRO A 475 1.09 -17.57 13.32
N PRO A 476 0.09 -16.72 13.63
CA PRO A 476 -1.10 -17.16 14.37
C PRO A 476 -1.94 -18.20 13.60
N THR A 477 -1.70 -18.35 12.30
CA THR A 477 -2.41 -19.27 11.41
C THR A 477 -1.81 -20.68 11.33
N LYS A 478 -0.61 -20.92 11.89
CA LYS A 478 0.11 -22.19 11.76
C LYS A 478 0.57 -22.74 13.10
N LYS A 479 0.47 -24.06 13.25
CA LYS A 479 1.09 -24.78 14.36
C LYS A 479 2.55 -25.06 14.01
N ILE A 480 3.46 -24.36 14.67
CA ILE A 480 4.90 -24.50 14.52
C ILE A 480 5.50 -24.81 15.90
N GLU A 481 6.38 -25.81 15.97
CA GLU A 481 7.01 -26.27 17.22
C GLU A 481 8.29 -25.51 17.54
N LYS A 482 9.00 -25.03 16.51
CA LYS A 482 10.28 -24.34 16.65
C LYS A 482 10.29 -22.97 15.98
N GLU A 483 10.84 -21.99 16.67
CA GLU A 483 11.07 -20.61 16.23
C GLU A 483 12.57 -20.34 16.21
N TYR A 484 13.03 -19.32 15.46
CA TYR A 484 14.45 -19.18 15.17
C TYR A 484 14.97 -17.76 15.34
N ILE A 485 16.14 -17.62 15.96
CA ILE A 485 17.03 -16.47 15.80
C ILE A 485 18.19 -16.89 14.89
N PHE A 486 18.46 -16.11 13.86
CA PHE A 486 19.69 -16.18 13.08
C PHE A 486 20.47 -14.88 13.23
N GLU A 487 21.72 -14.99 13.67
CA GLU A 487 22.71 -13.91 13.64
C GLU A 487 23.73 -14.23 12.56
N LEU A 488 23.95 -13.30 11.63
CA LEU A 488 24.80 -13.54 10.47
C LEU A 488 26.19 -12.94 10.69
N LYS A 489 27.22 -13.62 10.20
CA LYS A 489 28.58 -13.10 10.12
C LYS A 489 29.19 -13.42 8.77
N TYR A 490 29.62 -12.40 8.02
CA TYR A 490 30.31 -12.58 6.74
C TYR A 490 31.82 -12.31 6.87
N ILE A 491 32.63 -13.27 6.43
CA ILE A 491 34.08 -13.25 6.53
C ILE A 491 34.66 -13.34 5.13
N LYS A 492 35.42 -12.32 4.73
CA LYS A 492 36.11 -12.33 3.43
C LYS A 492 37.21 -13.38 3.43
N LYS A 493 37.42 -14.04 2.29
CA LYS A 493 38.46 -15.09 2.15
C LYS A 493 39.85 -14.67 2.62
N LYS A 494 40.22 -13.39 2.42
CA LYS A 494 41.51 -12.82 2.87
C LYS A 494 41.65 -12.67 4.39
N GLU A 495 40.53 -12.65 5.12
CA GLU A 495 40.45 -12.47 6.58
C GLU A 495 40.22 -13.80 7.30
N ALA A 496 39.91 -14.89 6.57
CA ALA A 496 39.49 -16.19 7.08
C ALA A 496 40.61 -17.01 7.75
N ARG A 497 41.28 -16.44 8.75
CA ARG A 497 42.19 -17.15 9.65
C ARG A 497 41.37 -17.84 10.75
N PRO A 498 41.78 -19.02 11.25
CA PRO A 498 41.02 -19.76 12.26
C PRO A 498 40.63 -18.92 13.48
N GLU A 499 41.56 -18.11 14.00
CA GLU A 499 41.35 -17.22 15.15
C GLU A 499 40.28 -16.15 14.88
N TYR A 500 40.25 -15.58 13.66
CA TYR A 500 39.27 -14.57 13.30
C TYR A 500 37.87 -15.17 13.12
N ILE A 501 37.78 -16.37 12.54
CA ILE A 501 36.51 -17.11 12.42
C ILE A 501 35.95 -17.42 13.81
N GLU A 502 36.80 -17.89 14.73
CA GLU A 502 36.40 -18.19 16.11
C GLU A 502 35.97 -16.92 16.87
N ALA A 503 36.69 -15.80 16.70
CA ALA A 503 36.29 -14.53 17.27
C ALA A 503 34.90 -14.07 16.77
N LYS A 504 34.63 -14.19 15.47
CA LYS A 504 33.32 -13.85 14.89
C LYS A 504 32.20 -14.79 15.35
N LYS A 505 32.50 -16.08 15.55
CA LYS A 505 31.58 -17.04 16.16
C LYS A 505 31.20 -16.60 17.58
N GLN A 506 32.19 -16.30 18.42
CA GLN A 506 31.96 -15.87 19.81
C GLN A 506 31.22 -14.53 19.90
N GLU A 507 31.51 -13.60 18.99
CA GLU A 507 30.78 -12.34 18.85
C GLU A 507 29.29 -12.59 18.60
N ALA A 508 28.94 -13.38 17.58
CA ALA A 508 27.56 -13.70 17.24
C ALA A 508 26.83 -14.45 18.37
N GLN A 509 27.50 -15.41 19.02
CA GLN A 509 26.92 -16.13 20.16
C GLN A 509 26.65 -15.20 21.35
N SER A 510 27.55 -14.24 21.59
CA SER A 510 27.40 -13.27 22.68
C SER A 510 26.27 -12.29 22.39
N GLN A 511 26.14 -11.82 21.15
CA GLN A 511 25.03 -10.99 20.68
C GLN A 511 23.68 -11.69 20.89
N ILE A 512 23.54 -12.92 20.39
CA ILE A 512 22.33 -13.73 20.56
C ILE A 512 21.93 -13.84 22.04
N ARG A 513 22.88 -14.19 22.92
CA ARG A 513 22.60 -14.30 24.36
C ARG A 513 22.18 -12.97 24.97
N ALA A 514 22.79 -11.87 24.54
CA ALA A 514 22.42 -10.53 25.00
C ALA A 514 21.00 -10.16 24.56
N TYR A 515 20.62 -10.42 23.31
CA TYR A 515 19.25 -10.19 22.80
C TYR A 515 18.21 -10.99 23.59
N VAL A 516 18.47 -12.29 23.79
CA VAL A 516 17.54 -13.17 24.51
C VAL A 516 17.43 -12.79 25.98
N ALA A 517 18.52 -12.37 26.63
CA ALA A 517 18.49 -11.90 28.02
C ALA A 517 17.77 -10.55 28.18
N ALA A 518 17.87 -9.67 27.17
CA ALA A 518 17.24 -8.36 27.15
C ALA A 518 15.72 -8.41 26.95
N GLU A 519 15.23 -9.44 26.24
CA GLU A 519 13.84 -9.54 25.81
C GLU A 519 13.12 -10.70 26.52
N PRO A 520 12.27 -10.43 27.54
CA PRO A 520 11.59 -11.48 28.30
C PRO A 520 10.76 -12.43 27.43
N GLY A 521 10.19 -11.93 26.33
CA GLY A 521 9.42 -12.74 25.38
C GLY A 521 10.27 -13.75 24.62
N LEU A 522 11.57 -13.50 24.44
CA LEU A 522 12.51 -14.45 23.83
C LEU A 522 13.08 -15.40 24.89
N GLN A 523 13.43 -14.88 26.07
CA GLN A 523 13.99 -15.66 27.17
C GLN A 523 13.09 -16.82 27.60
N HIS A 524 11.78 -16.57 27.68
CA HIS A 524 10.81 -17.54 28.17
C HIS A 524 10.15 -18.35 27.03
N ASN A 525 10.70 -18.30 25.82
CA ASN A 525 10.11 -18.97 24.66
C ASN A 525 10.68 -20.39 24.50
N PRO A 526 9.93 -21.46 24.86
CA PRO A 526 10.41 -22.83 24.78
C PRO A 526 10.57 -23.36 23.35
N LYS A 527 10.04 -22.64 22.36
CA LYS A 527 10.16 -22.99 20.93
C LYS A 527 11.44 -22.45 20.31
N LEU A 528 12.10 -21.49 20.96
CA LEU A 528 13.17 -20.72 20.37
C LEU A 528 14.46 -21.54 20.25
N LEU A 529 14.99 -21.62 19.04
CA LEU A 529 16.33 -22.10 18.73
C LEU A 529 17.14 -20.93 18.17
N ALA A 530 18.43 -20.84 18.51
CA ALA A 530 19.27 -19.77 18.02
C ALA A 530 20.53 -20.31 17.33
N TYR A 531 20.89 -19.70 16.21
CA TYR A 531 22.05 -20.09 15.41
C TYR A 531 22.86 -18.87 14.99
N ALA A 532 24.18 -18.98 15.15
CA ALA A 532 25.12 -18.12 14.47
C ALA A 532 25.45 -18.72 13.09
N LEU A 533 25.23 -17.94 12.03
CA LEU A 533 25.48 -18.34 10.65
C LEU A 533 26.75 -17.64 10.15
N LEU A 534 27.85 -18.39 10.05
CA LEU A 534 29.16 -17.88 9.65
C LEU A 534 29.39 -18.19 8.17
N PHE A 535 29.48 -17.15 7.35
CA PHE A 535 29.70 -17.22 5.92
C PHE A 535 31.15 -16.86 5.60
N VAL A 536 31.99 -17.86 5.31
CA VAL A 536 33.38 -17.66 4.89
C VAL A 536 33.41 -17.67 3.36
N LYS A 537 33.30 -16.49 2.75
CA LYS A 537 33.04 -16.34 1.31
C LYS A 537 31.77 -17.11 0.88
N ASP A 538 31.94 -18.30 0.29
CA ASP A 538 30.91 -19.19 -0.24
C ASP A 538 30.64 -20.42 0.65
N GLU A 539 31.36 -20.56 1.76
CA GLU A 539 31.16 -21.64 2.74
C GLU A 539 30.31 -21.16 3.91
N LEU A 540 29.22 -21.87 4.20
CA LEU A 540 28.36 -21.64 5.37
C LEU A 540 28.72 -22.62 6.49
N ARG A 541 28.94 -22.09 7.70
CA ARG A 541 29.03 -22.84 8.96
C ARG A 541 27.86 -22.44 9.86
N VAL A 542 27.14 -23.45 10.36
CA VAL A 542 25.94 -23.26 11.19
C VAL A 542 26.27 -23.67 12.62
N GLU A 543 26.20 -22.72 13.55
CA GLU A 543 26.60 -22.94 14.95
C GLU A 543 25.39 -22.73 15.86
N ALA A 544 24.92 -23.80 16.50
CA ALA A 544 23.85 -23.70 17.50
C ALA A 544 24.34 -22.93 18.73
N VAL A 545 23.49 -22.07 19.28
CA VAL A 545 23.77 -21.30 20.49
C VAL A 545 22.94 -21.84 21.64
N ASP A 546 23.62 -22.29 22.69
CA ASP A 546 22.94 -22.68 23.93
C ASP A 546 22.40 -21.42 24.63
N LEU A 547 21.07 -21.40 24.81
CA LEU A 547 20.30 -20.34 25.47
C LEU A 547 20.01 -20.65 26.94
N ASN A 548 20.52 -21.76 27.48
CA ASN A 548 20.42 -22.04 28.91
C ASN A 548 21.26 -21.03 29.70
N PHE A 549 20.61 -19.98 30.19
CA PHE A 549 21.14 -19.12 31.23
C PHE A 549 21.19 -19.94 32.52
N SER A 550 22.30 -20.62 32.76
CA SER A 550 22.53 -21.23 34.07
C SER A 550 22.47 -20.10 35.10
N GLU A 551 21.56 -20.21 36.07
CA GLU A 551 21.58 -19.44 37.31
C GLU A 551 23.00 -19.54 37.88
N LYS A 552 23.75 -18.45 37.80
CA LYS A 552 25.07 -18.31 38.43
C LYS A 552 25.03 -17.16 39.40
#